data_AF-A0A7X0VXT7-F1
#
_entry.id   AF-A0A7X0VXT7-F1
#
_cell.length_a   1.000
_cell.length_b   1.000
_cell.length_c   1.000
_cell.angle_alpha   90.00
_cell.angle_beta   90.00
_cell.angle_gamma   90.00
#
_symmetry.space_group_name_H-M   'P 1'
#
loop_
_entity.id
_entity.type
_entity.pdbx_description
1 polymer ?
#
loop_
_entity_poly.entity_id
_entity_poly.type
_entity_poly.pdbx_seq_one_letter_code
_entity_poly.pdbx_strand_id
1 'polypeptide(L)'
;MLLTLLFSFGGGLLGANAVPHFVKGITKEHYPCIFGNSPVPNLIAGWVGLILAGWLLYASDLPKHPAPCAAAAAIGALLIGLFHARIGAFGRKETQASPVSGIAGRIRRE
;
A
#
# COMPACT_ATOMS: atom_id res chain seq x y z
N MET A 1 -8.88 -26.86 -3.06
CA MET A 1 -8.62 -25.95 -4.19
C MET A 1 -9.19 -24.55 -3.96
N LEU A 2 -10.51 -24.34 -3.83
CA LEU A 2 -11.05 -22.98 -3.63
C LEU A 2 -10.41 -22.24 -2.45
N LEU A 3 -10.37 -22.85 -1.26
CA LEU A 3 -9.74 -22.25 -0.08
C LEU A 3 -8.25 -21.93 -0.30
N THR A 4 -7.52 -22.83 -0.96
CA THR A 4 -6.12 -22.64 -1.36
C THR A 4 -5.94 -21.40 -2.23
N LEU A 5 -6.83 -21.18 -3.20
CA LEU A 5 -6.82 -20.00 -4.07
C LEU A 5 -7.20 -18.73 -3.30
N LEU A 6 -8.17 -18.81 -2.39
CA LEU A 6 -8.57 -17.68 -1.54
C LEU A 6 -7.44 -17.24 -0.61
N PHE A 7 -6.71 -18.19 -0.01
CA PHE A 7 -5.53 -17.89 0.80
C PHE A 7 -4.39 -17.32 -0.04
N SER A 8 -4.12 -17.88 -1.22
CA SER A 8 -3.09 -17.33 -2.12
C SER A 8 -3.43 -15.92 -2.59
N PHE A 9 -4.69 -15.71 -3.01
CA PHE A 9 -5.23 -14.42 -3.39
C PHE A 9 -5.12 -13.40 -2.25
N GLY A 10 -5.58 -13.78 -1.05
CA GLY A 10 -5.50 -12.94 0.14
C GLY A 10 -4.07 -12.63 0.54
N GLY A 11 -3.16 -13.59 0.43
CA GLY A 11 -1.72 -13.40 0.68
C GLY A 11 -1.10 -12.39 -0.27
N GLY A 12 -1.39 -12.48 -1.57
CA GLY A 12 -0.94 -11.50 -2.55
C GLY A 12 -1.54 -10.11 -2.34
N LEU A 13 -2.86 -10.04 -2.10
CA LEU A 13 -3.57 -8.80 -1.84
C LEU A 13 -3.07 -8.09 -0.58
N LEU A 14 -2.96 -8.82 0.53
CA LEU A 14 -2.51 -8.23 1.80
C LEU A 14 -1.02 -7.88 1.76
N GLY A 15 -0.21 -8.73 1.11
CA GLY A 15 1.22 -8.49 0.94
C GLY A 15 1.48 -7.21 0.17
N ALA A 16 0.87 -7.04 -1.00
CA ALA A 16 1.00 -5.82 -1.79
C ALA A 16 0.39 -4.59 -1.10
N ASN A 17 -0.70 -4.76 -0.33
CA ASN A 17 -1.27 -3.68 0.50
C ASN A 17 -0.30 -3.21 1.60
N ALA A 18 0.50 -4.13 2.16
CA ALA A 18 1.41 -3.85 3.25
C ALA A 18 2.67 -3.07 2.80
N VAL A 19 3.08 -3.23 1.54
CA VAL A 19 4.27 -2.58 0.96
C VAL A 19 4.28 -1.06 1.15
N PRO A 20 3.27 -0.27 0.74
CA PRO A 20 3.33 1.18 0.89
C PRO A 20 3.43 1.62 2.35
N HIS A 21 2.74 0.96 3.28
CA HIS A 21 2.86 1.24 4.72
C HIS A 21 4.28 0.96 5.23
N PHE A 22 4.84 -0.21 4.89
CA PHE A 22 6.18 -0.59 5.32
C PHE A 22 7.24 0.38 4.78
N VAL A 23 7.20 0.64 3.46
CA VAL A 23 8.12 1.55 2.78
C VAL A 23 8.02 2.95 3.37
N LYS A 24 6.82 3.51 3.50
CA LYS A 24 6.64 4.87 4.06
C LYS A 24 7.07 4.95 5.52
N GLY A 25 6.87 3.89 6.29
CA GLY A 25 7.37 3.80 7.65
C GLY A 25 8.89 3.86 7.74
N ILE A 26 9.62 3.04 6.96
CA ILE A 26 11.09 3.01 6.97
C ILE A 26 11.71 4.25 6.31
N THR A 27 11.01 4.92 5.38
CA THR A 27 11.47 6.17 4.75
C THR A 27 11.11 7.42 5.54
N LYS A 28 10.50 7.28 6.72
CA LYS A 28 10.08 8.39 7.60
C LYS A 28 9.07 9.34 6.94
N GLU A 29 8.23 8.83 6.05
CA GLU A 29 7.20 9.60 5.39
C GLU A 29 5.82 9.38 6.03
N HIS A 30 4.97 10.40 5.95
CA HIS A 30 3.58 10.27 6.31
C HIS A 30 2.81 9.51 5.24
N TYR A 31 1.98 8.58 5.67
CA TYR A 31 1.09 7.82 4.79
C TYR A 31 -0.20 7.48 5.53
N PRO A 32 -1.35 7.48 4.85
CA PRO A 32 -2.61 7.16 5.52
C PRO A 32 -2.61 5.77 6.15
N CYS A 33 -2.95 5.69 7.43
CA CYS A 33 -3.04 4.43 8.15
C CYS A 33 -4.08 4.51 9.27
N ILE A 34 -4.79 3.42 9.50
CA ILE A 34 -5.84 3.30 10.52
C ILE A 34 -5.30 3.59 11.93
N PHE A 35 -4.05 3.22 12.19
CA PHE A 35 -3.39 3.40 13.48
C PHE A 35 -2.70 4.77 13.63
N GLY A 36 -2.83 5.65 12.64
CA GLY A 36 -2.24 6.99 12.62
C GLY A 36 -1.27 7.19 11.45
N ASN A 37 -1.15 8.43 10.98
CA ASN A 37 -0.48 8.71 9.71
C ASN A 37 1.04 8.97 9.83
N SER A 38 1.65 8.74 11.00
CA SER A 38 3.08 8.96 11.22
C SER A 38 3.93 7.75 10.78
N PRO A 39 5.27 7.87 10.68
CA PRO A 39 6.11 6.78 10.19
C PRO A 39 6.04 5.50 11.02
N VAL A 40 6.02 5.59 12.34
CA VAL A 40 6.05 4.39 13.22
C VAL A 40 4.77 3.53 13.08
N PRO A 41 3.54 4.09 13.17
CA PRO A 41 2.33 3.33 12.87
C PRO A 41 2.30 2.73 11.47
N ASN A 42 2.81 3.44 10.46
CA ASN A 42 2.93 2.89 9.10
C ASN A 42 3.89 1.70 9.03
N LEU A 43 5.05 1.79 9.68
CA LEU A 43 5.99 0.68 9.77
C LEU A 43 5.33 -0.54 10.43
N ILE A 44 4.65 -0.35 11.57
CA ILE A 44 3.99 -1.43 12.29
C ILE A 44 2.87 -2.04 11.44
N ALA A 45 2.04 -1.22 10.78
CA ALA A 45 0.97 -1.69 9.92
C ALA A 45 1.49 -2.50 8.73
N GLY A 46 2.54 -2.01 8.06
CA GLY A 46 3.18 -2.72 6.96
C GLY A 46 3.82 -4.03 7.43
N TRP A 47 4.52 -4.01 8.57
CA TRP A 47 5.14 -5.21 9.12
C TRP A 47 4.12 -6.29 9.50
N VAL A 48 3.04 -5.92 10.21
CA VAL A 48 1.94 -6.84 10.54
C VAL A 48 1.27 -7.37 9.27
N GLY A 49 1.02 -6.51 8.28
CA GLY A 49 0.44 -6.92 6.99
C GLY A 49 1.31 -7.95 6.25
N LEU A 50 2.63 -7.76 6.22
CA LEU A 50 3.57 -8.72 5.62
C LEU A 50 3.58 -10.06 6.35
N ILE A 51 3.53 -10.06 7.68
CA ILE A 51 3.43 -11.30 8.48
C ILE A 51 2.15 -12.04 8.12
N LEU A 52 1.00 -11.37 8.14
CA LEU A 52 -0.29 -11.97 7.82
C LEU A 52 -0.33 -12.50 6.38
N ALA A 53 0.26 -11.77 5.42
CA ALA A 53 0.40 -12.23 4.05
C ALA A 53 1.23 -13.53 3.96
N GLY A 54 2.35 -13.60 4.69
CA GLY A 54 3.17 -14.80 4.81
C GLY A 54 2.40 -15.98 5.39
N TRP A 55 1.59 -15.75 6.45
CA TRP A 55 0.74 -16.78 7.03
C TRP A 55 -0.33 -17.30 6.06
N LEU A 56 -0.95 -16.42 5.26
CA LEU A 56 -1.92 -16.83 4.23
C LEU A 56 -1.26 -17.66 3.13
N LEU A 57 -0.08 -17.24 2.66
CA LEU A 57 0.68 -18.01 1.67
C LEU A 57 1.16 -19.35 2.24
N TYR A 58 1.60 -19.39 3.49
CA TYR A 58 1.96 -20.63 4.18
C TYR A 58 0.77 -21.58 4.37
N ALA A 59 -0.40 -21.03 4.71
CA ALA A 59 -1.64 -21.79 4.85
C ALA A 59 -2.22 -22.24 3.49
N SER A 60 -1.78 -21.64 2.39
CA SER A 60 -2.10 -22.14 1.06
C SER A 60 -1.28 -23.39 0.75
N ASP A 61 -1.89 -24.42 0.18
CA ASP A 61 -1.20 -25.58 -0.40
C ASP A 61 -0.34 -25.21 -1.65
N LEU A 62 0.36 -24.08 -1.63
CA LEU A 62 1.16 -23.55 -2.74
C LEU A 62 2.17 -24.57 -3.30
N PRO A 63 2.88 -25.38 -2.49
CA PRO A 63 3.76 -26.42 -3.04
C PRO A 63 3.04 -27.49 -3.86
N LYS A 64 1.76 -27.78 -3.56
CA LYS A 64 0.96 -28.77 -4.30
C LYS A 64 0.33 -28.18 -5.57
N HIS A 65 0.09 -26.86 -5.58
CA HIS A 65 -0.61 -26.16 -6.66
C HIS A 65 0.11 -24.85 -7.05
N PRO A 66 1.37 -24.89 -7.48
CA PRO A 66 2.21 -23.70 -7.59
C PRO A 66 1.68 -22.67 -8.60
N ALA A 67 1.34 -23.11 -9.82
CA ALA A 67 0.85 -22.22 -10.87
C ALA A 67 -0.46 -21.49 -10.53
N PRO A 68 -1.56 -22.17 -10.13
CA PRO A 68 -2.80 -21.47 -9.83
C PRO A 68 -2.71 -20.63 -8.54
N CYS A 69 -1.91 -21.04 -7.55
CA CYS A 69 -1.65 -20.22 -6.35
C CYS A 69 -0.87 -18.94 -6.71
N ALA A 70 0.19 -19.05 -7.51
CA ALA A 70 0.95 -17.90 -7.98
C ALA A 70 0.08 -16.92 -8.79
N ALA A 71 -0.77 -17.44 -9.69
CA ALA A 71 -1.71 -16.63 -10.45
C ALA A 71 -2.71 -15.91 -9.52
N ALA A 72 -3.29 -16.62 -8.54
CA ALA A 72 -4.23 -16.02 -7.59
C ALA A 72 -3.56 -14.92 -6.75
N ALA A 73 -2.35 -15.15 -6.23
CA ALA A 73 -1.59 -14.15 -5.49
C ALA A 73 -1.24 -12.93 -6.36
N ALA A 74 -0.80 -13.16 -7.60
CA ALA A 74 -0.51 -12.09 -8.55
C ALA A 74 -1.75 -11.23 -8.88
N ILE A 75 -2.92 -11.86 -9.05
CA ILE A 75 -4.18 -11.15 -9.25
C ILE A 75 -4.54 -10.31 -8.02
N GLY A 76 -4.43 -10.87 -6.81
CA GLY A 76 -4.67 -10.14 -5.56
C GLY A 76 -3.77 -8.91 -5.44
N ALA A 77 -2.48 -9.07 -5.70
CA ALA A 77 -1.49 -7.99 -5.70
C ALA A 77 -1.79 -6.92 -6.76
N LEU A 78 -2.17 -7.33 -7.98
CA LEU A 78 -2.52 -6.42 -9.06
C LEU A 78 -3.75 -5.59 -8.71
N LEU A 79 -4.82 -6.21 -8.18
CA LEU A 79 -6.06 -5.50 -7.87
C LEU A 79 -5.84 -4.41 -6.81
N ILE A 80 -5.10 -4.72 -5.74
CA ILE A 80 -4.80 -3.71 -4.71
C ILE A 80 -3.82 -2.66 -5.23
N GLY A 81 -2.87 -3.04 -6.11
CA GLY A 81 -1.99 -2.09 -6.79
C GLY A 81 -2.77 -1.11 -7.65
N LEU A 82 -3.73 -1.58 -8.45
CA LEU A 82 -4.62 -0.77 -9.26
C LEU A 82 -5.51 0.14 -8.40
N PHE A 83 -6.01 -0.35 -7.26
CA PHE A 83 -6.73 0.45 -6.29
C PHE A 83 -5.88 1.65 -5.81
N HIS A 84 -4.64 1.41 -5.41
CA HIS A 84 -3.71 2.46 -5.00
C HIS A 84 -3.34 3.41 -6.15
N ALA A 85 -3.20 2.90 -7.37
CA ALA A 85 -2.85 3.70 -8.54
C ALA A 85 -3.99 4.62 -9.00
N ARG A 86 -5.26 4.21 -8.82
CA ARG A 86 -6.44 4.95 -9.32
C ARG A 86 -7.08 5.84 -8.27
N ILE A 87 -7.33 5.32 -7.07
CA ILE A 87 -8.07 6.03 -6.00
C ILE A 87 -7.10 6.73 -5.06
N GLY A 88 -5.85 6.25 -4.99
CA GLY A 88 -4.86 6.71 -4.02
C GLY A 88 -5.12 6.17 -2.62
N ALA A 89 -4.14 6.34 -1.73
CA ALA A 89 -4.35 6.08 -0.32
C ALA A 89 -5.29 7.15 0.25
N PHE A 90 -6.41 6.72 0.85
CA PHE A 90 -7.40 7.61 1.48
C PHE A 90 -6.70 8.63 2.40
N GLY A 91 -6.61 9.90 2.01
CA GLY A 91 -5.98 10.94 2.86
C GLY A 91 -4.80 11.68 2.24
N ARG A 92 -4.38 11.37 1.00
CA ARG A 92 -3.52 12.27 0.24
C ARG A 92 -4.35 13.48 -0.21
N LYS A 93 -4.35 14.56 0.59
CA LYS A 93 -4.64 15.88 0.03
C LYS A 93 -3.46 16.18 -0.89
N GLU A 94 -3.67 16.22 -2.19
CA GLU A 94 -2.74 16.88 -3.08
C GLU A 94 -2.51 18.28 -2.53
N THR A 95 -1.37 18.51 -1.88
CA THR A 95 -0.81 19.86 -1.86
C THR A 95 -0.33 20.05 -3.29
N GLN A 96 -1.26 20.37 -4.20
CA GLN A 96 -0.87 20.97 -5.46
C GLN A 96 -0.04 22.18 -5.07
N ALA A 97 1.20 22.19 -5.54
CA ALA A 97 2.12 23.28 -5.31
C ALA A 97 1.41 24.57 -5.72
N SER A 98 1.03 25.41 -4.75
CA SER A 98 0.75 26.80 -5.04
C SER A 98 1.99 27.33 -5.76
N PRO A 99 1.86 27.87 -6.99
CA PRO A 99 2.99 28.57 -7.58
C PRO A 99 3.26 29.75 -6.67
N VAL A 100 4.35 29.68 -5.92
CA VAL A 100 4.93 30.86 -5.30
C VAL A 100 5.37 31.76 -6.44
N SER A 101 4.54 32.75 -6.78
CA SER A 101 5.05 33.98 -7.38
C SER A 101 4.46 35.17 -6.63
N GLY A 102 5.03 35.38 -5.44
CA GLY A 102 4.95 36.63 -4.70
C GLY A 102 5.78 37.74 -5.36
N ILE A 103 5.64 37.95 -6.67
CA ILE A 103 6.32 39.04 -7.41
C ILE A 103 5.34 40.18 -7.77
N ALA A 104 4.03 40.01 -7.59
CA ALA A 104 3.04 41.06 -7.92
C ALA A 104 2.85 42.14 -6.82
N GLY A 105 3.43 41.97 -5.63
CA GLY A 105 3.16 42.82 -4.46
C GLY A 105 4.13 44.01 -4.26
N ARG A 106 5.24 44.08 -5.01
CA ARG A 106 6.32 45.06 -4.74
C ARG A 106 6.42 46.23 -5.71
N ILE A 107 5.67 46.22 -6.83
CA ILE A 107 5.79 47.24 -7.88
C ILE A 107 4.67 48.32 -7.79
N ARG A 108 3.72 48.19 -6.85
CA ARG A 108 2.58 49.13 -6.73
C ARG A 108 2.72 50.12 -5.56
N ARG A 109 3.95 50.44 -5.16
CA ARG A 109 4.26 51.40 -4.10
C ARG A 109 5.49 52.23 -4.44
N GLU A 110 5.51 52.88 -5.60
CA GLU A 110 6.29 54.10 -5.86
C GLU A 110 5.49 54.99 -6.82
#